data_AF-A0A9D0W277-F1
#
_entry.id   AF-A0A9D0W277-F1
#
_cell.length_a   1.000
_cell.length_b   1.000
_cell.length_c   1.000
_cell.angle_alpha   90.00
_cell.angle_beta   90.00
_cell.angle_gamma   90.00
#
_symmetry.space_group_name_H-M   'P 1'
#
loop_
_entity.id
_entity.type
_entity.pdbx_description
1 polymer ?
#
loop_
_entity_poly.entity_id
_entity_poly.type
_entity_poly.pdbx_seq_one_letter_code
_entity_poly.pdbx_strand_id
1 'polypeptide(L)' 'MLEDGIEISLADQRLRLWCGGELLREYPVSTARNGAGEQEGSECTPRGRHRIRACIGAGCAPGTVFLGRRPTGEVYSE' A
#
# COMPACT_ATOMS: atom_id res chain seq x y z
N MET A 1 7.38 -22.37 -0.97
CA MET A 1 8.33 -21.34 -0.51
C MET A 1 7.64 -20.01 -0.70
N LEU A 2 7.78 -19.07 0.23
CA LEU A 2 7.24 -17.72 0.03
C LEU A 2 7.98 -17.11 -1.16
N GLU A 3 7.24 -16.81 -2.21
CA GLU A 3 7.76 -16.11 -3.38
C GLU A 3 8.13 -14.67 -2.99
N ASP A 4 9.08 -14.07 -3.69
CA ASP A 4 9.41 -12.66 -3.53
C ASP A 4 8.15 -11.81 -3.66
N GLY A 5 7.93 -10.91 -2.70
CA GLY A 5 6.73 -10.09 -2.73
C GLY A 5 6.38 -9.40 -1.44
N ILE A 6 5.21 -8.77 -1.49
CA ILE A 6 4.61 -8.07 -0.36
C ILE A 6 3.38 -8.86 0.07
N GLU A 7 3.39 -9.31 1.31
CA GLU A 7 2.22 -9.90 1.96
C GLU A 7 1.56 -8.85 2.85
N ILE A 8 0.24 -8.72 2.75
CA ILE A 8 -0.56 -7.90 3.65
C ILE A 8 -1.48 -8.82 4.44
N SER A 9 -1.27 -8.88 5.77
CA SER A 9 -2.17 -9.57 6.69
C SER A 9 -3.19 -8.57 7.23
N LEU A 10 -4.46 -8.74 6.83
CA LEU A 10 -5.58 -7.96 7.35
C LEU A 10 -5.87 -8.29 8.82
N ALA A 11 -5.66 -9.54 9.24
CA ALA A 11 -5.90 -9.95 10.62
C ALA A 11 -4.87 -9.33 11.57
N ASP A 12 -3.59 -9.30 11.15
CA ASP A 12 -2.51 -8.80 11.99
C ASP A 12 -2.28 -7.28 11.84
N GLN A 13 -2.88 -6.66 10.80
CA GLN A 13 -2.58 -5.29 10.39
C GLN A 13 -1.07 -5.09 10.15
N ARG A 14 -0.47 -6.02 9.39
CA ARG A 14 0.96 -6.03 9.06
C ARG A 14 1.22 -6.15 7.56
N LEU A 15 2.24 -5.44 7.09
CA LEU A 15 2.89 -5.63 5.80
C LEU A 15 4.21 -6.37 6.02
N ARG A 16 4.45 -7.43 5.25
CA ARG A 16 5.70 -8.21 5.25
C ARG A 16 6.33 -8.21 3.87
N LEU A 17 7.60 -7.83 3.79
CA LEU A 17 8.40 -7.86 2.56
C LEU A 17 9.27 -9.12 2.55
N TRP A 18 9.02 -9.99 1.57
CA TRP A 18 9.73 -11.25 1.37
C TRP A 18 10.67 -11.16 0.16
N CYS A 19 11.88 -11.72 0.29
CA CYS A 19 12.85 -11.85 -0.80
C CYS A 19 13.70 -13.11 -0.58
N GLY A 20 13.82 -13.98 -1.58
CA GLY A 20 14.55 -15.24 -1.47
C GLY A 20 13.99 -16.18 -0.40
N GLY A 21 12.71 -16.04 -0.04
CA GLY A 21 12.09 -16.76 1.08
C GLY A 21 12.43 -16.21 2.48
N GLU A 22 13.21 -15.13 2.57
CA GLU A 22 13.53 -14.45 3.82
C GLU A 22 12.63 -13.23 4.05
N LEU A 23 12.25 -13.00 5.31
CA LEU A 23 11.53 -11.79 5.72
C LEU A 23 12.54 -10.64 5.85
N LEU A 24 12.51 -9.69 4.92
CA LEU A 24 13.41 -8.54 4.94
C LEU A 24 12.93 -7.45 5.89
N ARG A 25 11.64 -7.12 5.87
CA ARG A 25 11.06 -6.02 6.65
C ARG A 25 9.60 -6.30 7.01
N GLU A 26 9.18 -5.77 8.14
CA GLU A 26 7.77 -5.76 8.57
C GLU A 26 7.38 -4.34 9.03
N TYR A 27 6.16 -3.92 8.68
CA TYR A 27 5.61 -2.63 9.08
C TYR A 27 4.18 -2.80 9.60
N PRO A 28 3.76 -2.03 10.63
CA PRO A 28 2.34 -1.88 10.93
C PRO A 28 1.64 -1.15 9.78
N VAL A 29 0.41 -1.54 9.49
CA VAL A 29 -0.43 -0.89 8.48
C VAL A 29 -1.84 -0.70 9.01
N SER A 30 -2.63 0.15 8.34
CA SER A 30 -4.07 0.21 8.53
C SER A 30 -4.73 -0.16 7.21
N THR A 31 -5.60 -1.17 7.21
CA THR A 31 -6.40 -1.54 6.03
C THR A 31 -7.75 -0.83 6.05
N ALA A 32 -8.57 -1.04 5.00
CA ALA A 32 -9.89 -0.43 4.92
C ALA A 32 -10.75 -0.71 6.16
N ARG A 33 -11.48 0.31 6.63
CA ARG A 33 -12.40 0.20 7.75
C ARG A 33 -13.51 -0.83 7.51
N ASN A 34 -13.96 -0.99 6.26
CA ASN A 34 -15.00 -1.94 5.87
C ASN A 34 -14.48 -3.40 5.82
N GLY A 35 -13.18 -3.60 6.07
CA GLY A 35 -12.55 -4.92 6.07
C GLY A 35 -12.22 -5.43 4.68
N ALA A 36 -12.26 -6.76 4.53
CA ALA A 36 -11.97 -7.45 3.27
C ALA A 36 -13.20 -7.45 2.34
N GLY A 37 -12.96 -7.35 1.02
CA GLY A 37 -14.03 -7.45 0.04
C GLY A 37 -13.59 -7.05 -1.37
N GLU A 38 -14.22 -7.66 -2.37
CA GLU A 38 -13.85 -7.56 -3.78
C GLU A 38 -14.94 -6.93 -4.65
N GLN A 39 -16.01 -6.41 -4.03
CA GLN A 39 -17.10 -5.73 -4.75
C GLN A 39 -16.69 -4.30 -5.13
N GLU A 40 -16.95 -3.92 -6.36
CA GLU A 40 -16.74 -2.55 -6.85
C GLU A 40 -17.52 -1.55 -5.98
N GLY A 41 -16.89 -0.43 -5.63
CA GLY A 41 -17.49 0.59 -4.76
C GLY A 41 -17.69 0.20 -3.29
N SER A 42 -17.21 -0.96 -2.84
CA SER A 42 -17.37 -1.40 -1.43
C SER A 42 -16.48 -0.67 -0.43
N GLU A 43 -15.46 0.05 -0.92
CA GLU A 43 -14.39 0.65 -0.11
C GLU A 43 -13.63 -0.38 0.77
N CYS A 44 -13.78 -1.68 0.51
CA CYS A 44 -13.04 -2.74 1.17
C CYS A 44 -11.61 -2.86 0.61
N THR A 45 -10.74 -3.55 1.36
CA THR A 45 -9.44 -3.99 0.84
C THR A 45 -9.63 -5.32 0.09
N PRO A 46 -9.39 -5.37 -1.23
CA PRO A 46 -9.51 -6.62 -1.99
C PRO A 46 -8.39 -7.58 -1.63
N ARG A 47 -8.72 -8.87 -1.52
CA ARG A 47 -7.74 -9.95 -1.28
C ARG A 47 -7.23 -10.53 -2.59
N GLY A 48 -6.18 -11.35 -2.48
CA GLY A 48 -5.59 -12.06 -3.61
C GLY A 48 -4.31 -11.42 -4.14
N ARG A 49 -3.80 -11.96 -5.25
CA ARG A 49 -2.53 -11.50 -5.83
C ARG A 49 -2.73 -10.19 -6.58
N HIS A 50 -1.98 -9.18 -6.17
CA HIS A 50 -1.91 -7.88 -6.81
C HIS A 50 -0.50 -7.66 -7.34
N ARG A 51 -0.35 -6.72 -8.27
CA ARG A 51 0.96 -6.26 -8.75
C ARG A 51 1.06 -4.75 -8.61
N ILE A 52 2.25 -4.27 -8.24
CA ILE A 52 2.53 -2.83 -8.24
C ILE A 52 2.53 -2.36 -9.69
N ARG A 53 1.54 -1.55 -10.06
CA ARG A 53 1.43 -0.98 -11.42
C ARG A 53 2.22 0.31 -11.59
N ALA A 54 2.31 1.12 -10.53
CA ALA A 54 2.99 2.42 -10.54
C ALA A 54 3.40 2.81 -9.11
N CYS A 55 4.49 3.56 -9.01
CA CYS A 55 4.90 4.30 -7.82
C CYS A 55 4.91 5.79 -8.18
N ILE A 56 4.30 6.64 -7.36
CA ILE A 56 4.09 8.06 -7.64
C ILE A 56 4.72 8.88 -6.51
N GLY A 57 5.40 9.98 -6.86
CA GLY A 57 6.01 10.89 -5.89
C GLY A 57 7.53 10.81 -5.78
N ALA A 58 8.19 9.92 -6.55
CA ALA A 58 9.65 9.91 -6.65
C ALA A 58 10.18 11.28 -7.11
N GLY A 59 11.09 11.87 -6.34
CA GLY A 59 11.67 13.19 -6.60
C GLY A 59 10.81 14.38 -6.19
N CYS A 60 9.58 14.17 -5.69
CA CYS A 60 8.76 15.25 -5.14
C CYS A 60 9.21 15.64 -3.73
N ALA A 61 8.96 16.89 -3.34
CA ALA A 61 9.26 17.37 -2.00
C ALA A 61 8.37 16.69 -0.94
N PRO A 62 8.85 16.48 0.30
CA PRO A 62 8.00 16.08 1.42
C PRO A 62 6.80 17.03 1.57
N GLY A 63 5.63 16.49 1.89
CA GLY A 63 4.39 17.28 1.98
C GLY A 63 3.72 17.60 0.64
N THR A 64 4.28 17.19 -0.51
CA THR A 64 3.62 17.39 -1.81
C THR A 64 2.21 16.77 -1.81
N VAL A 65 1.20 17.59 -2.13
CA VAL A 65 -0.19 17.12 -2.26
C VAL A 65 -0.44 16.62 -3.68
N PHE A 66 -1.15 15.50 -3.80
CA PHE A 66 -1.50 14.88 -5.09
C PHE A 66 -3.01 14.80 -5.26
N LEU A 67 -3.50 15.17 -6.45
CA LEU A 67 -4.88 14.93 -6.88
C LEU A 67 -4.85 14.12 -8.18
N GLY A 68 -5.61 13.02 -8.24
CA GLY A 68 -5.64 12.19 -9.44
C GLY A 68 -4.27 11.67 -9.89
N ARG A 69 -3.32 11.46 -8.95
CA ARG A 69 -1.92 11.04 -9.19
C ARG A 69 -1.01 12.12 -9.79
N ARG A 70 -1.42 13.39 -9.77
CA ARG A 70 -0.62 14.53 -10.24
C ARG A 70 -0.34 15.48 -9.07
N PRO A 71 0.88 16.06 -8.96
CA PRO A 71 1.16 17.05 -7.93
C PRO A 71 0.28 18.28 -8.15
N THR A 72 -0.28 18.84 -7.09
CA THR A 72 -1.13 20.03 -7.17
C THR A 72 -0.33 21.34 -7.12
N GLY A 73 0.92 21.27 -6.62
CA GLY A 73 1.75 22.43 -6.30
C GLY A 73 1.64 22.86 -4.83
N GLU A 74 0.67 22.34 -4.09
CA GLU A 74 0.55 22.55 -2.65
C GLU A 74 1.56 21.70 -1.87
N VAL A 75 2.07 22.27 -0.78
CA VAL A 75 2.94 21.59 0.19
C VAL A 75 2.27 21.68 1.56
N TYR A 76 1.89 20.54 2.12
CA TYR A 76 1.34 20.44 3.47
C TYR A 76 2.44 20.66 4.52
N SER A 77 2.17 21.49 5.53
CA SER A 77 3.16 21.92 6.53
C SER A 77 2.63 22.01 7.97
N GLU A 78 1.51 21.33 8.27
CA GLU A 78 0.75 21.41 9.54
C GLU A 78 -0.21 22.60 9.68
#